data_AF-A0A6M1KV78-F1
#
_entry.id   AF-A0A6M1KV78-F1
#
_cell.length_a   1.000
_cell.length_b   1.000
_cell.length_c   1.000
_cell.angle_alpha   90.00
_cell.angle_beta   90.00
_cell.angle_gamma   90.00
#
_symmetry.space_group_name_H-M   'P 1'
#
loop_
_entity.id
_entity.type
_entity.pdbx_description
1 polymer ?
#
loop_
_entity_poly.entity_id
_entity_poly.type
_entity_poly.pdbx_seq_one_letter_code
_entity_poly.pdbx_strand_id
1 'polypeptide(L)'
;MPVHRLGSYALLLAAPLFAAGIAVTARGWRQPPYDWRTHNISDLGNVACGVWDSSRPRPVCSPWHPLMNGAMIATGLLIVAGLLLSWSTLGRGAAVRAVQLAALTAAGGYVLAGVHPADVDENLHFLAALLVFGAGNGALLLAALPQRSAVIGPARRVNLLLGLTGVAGTLLFLGQVDLGFGVGGMERVAVLPFLLWTVVIGSGLGPRPEAEQTARPDAPATRSRH
;
A
#
# COMPACT_ATOMS: atom_id res chain seq x y z
N MET A 1 0.98 -21.80 -14.80
CA MET A 1 1.29 -20.35 -14.89
C MET A 1 2.58 -20.09 -14.11
N PRO A 2 3.53 -19.28 -14.59
CA PRO A 2 4.74 -19.01 -13.81
C PRO A 2 4.40 -18.27 -12.51
N VAL A 3 5.10 -18.61 -11.42
CA VAL A 3 4.79 -18.20 -10.04
C VAL A 3 4.67 -16.68 -9.87
N HIS A 4 5.50 -15.91 -10.58
CA HIS A 4 5.45 -14.45 -10.55
C HIS A 4 4.14 -13.86 -11.11
N ARG A 5 3.39 -14.57 -11.96
CA ARG A 5 2.07 -14.12 -12.43
C ARG A 5 1.01 -14.19 -11.32
N LEU A 6 1.08 -15.22 -10.47
CA LEU A 6 0.25 -15.27 -9.26
C LEU A 6 0.62 -14.11 -8.32
N GLY A 7 1.91 -13.83 -8.19
CA GLY A 7 2.38 -12.66 -7.44
C GLY A 7 1.87 -11.33 -8.00
N SER A 8 1.88 -11.16 -9.33
CA SER A 8 1.32 -10.00 -10.03
C SER A 8 -0.17 -9.82 -9.71
N TYR A 9 -0.99 -10.87 -9.85
CA TYR A 9 -2.41 -10.80 -9.54
C TYR A 9 -2.69 -10.46 -8.07
N ALA A 10 -1.91 -11.02 -7.13
CA ALA A 10 -2.04 -10.70 -5.72
C ALA A 10 -1.77 -9.21 -5.44
N LEU A 11 -0.72 -8.64 -6.02
CA LEU A 11 -0.41 -7.21 -5.89
C LEU A 11 -1.45 -6.31 -6.55
N LEU A 12 -1.99 -6.70 -7.71
CA LEU A 12 -3.04 -5.98 -8.42
C LEU A 12 -4.37 -5.98 -7.66
N LEU A 13 -4.68 -7.05 -6.92
CA LEU A 13 -5.93 -7.20 -6.19
C LEU A 13 -5.93 -6.47 -4.83
N ALA A 14 -4.77 -6.24 -4.22
CA ALA A 14 -4.67 -5.64 -2.88
C ALA A 14 -5.36 -4.26 -2.79
N ALA A 15 -5.02 -3.33 -3.69
CA ALA A 15 -5.59 -1.99 -3.69
C ALA A 15 -7.12 -1.95 -3.90
N PRO A 16 -7.71 -2.61 -4.93
CA PRO A 16 -9.16 -2.60 -5.11
C PRO A 16 -9.91 -3.30 -3.97
N LEU A 17 -9.33 -4.36 -3.38
CA LEU A 17 -9.93 -5.03 -2.22
C LEU A 17 -10.01 -4.08 -1.01
N PHE A 18 -8.92 -3.37 -0.70
CA PHE A 18 -8.90 -2.40 0.39
C PHE A 18 -9.87 -1.24 0.13
N ALA A 19 -9.87 -0.68 -1.10
CA ALA A 19 -10.78 0.40 -1.48
C ALA A 19 -12.25 -0.02 -1.40
N ALA A 20 -12.59 -1.24 -1.81
CA ALA A 20 -13.92 -1.80 -1.68
C ALA A 20 -14.33 -1.96 -0.20
N GLY A 21 -13.41 -2.45 0.65
CA GLY A 21 -13.62 -2.56 2.10
C GLY A 21 -13.96 -1.20 2.73
N ILE A 22 -13.19 -0.15 2.41
CA ILE A 22 -13.47 1.22 2.86
C ILE A 22 -14.85 1.68 2.38
N ALA A 23 -15.09 1.59 1.07
CA ALA A 23 -16.31 2.12 0.46
C ALA A 23 -17.57 1.45 1.01
N VAL A 24 -17.57 0.11 1.13
CA VAL A 24 -18.73 -0.66 1.62
C VAL A 24 -18.97 -0.38 3.11
N THR A 25 -17.92 -0.41 3.94
CA THR A 25 -18.06 -0.14 5.38
C THR A 25 -18.52 1.29 5.64
N ALA A 26 -17.93 2.27 4.96
CA ALA A 26 -18.33 3.68 5.08
C ALA A 26 -19.79 3.90 4.63
N ARG A 27 -20.24 3.21 3.57
CA ARG A 27 -21.62 3.28 3.08
C ARG A 27 -22.63 2.67 4.05
N GLY A 28 -22.20 1.67 4.85
CA GLY A 28 -23.00 1.00 5.87
C GLY A 28 -23.18 1.82 7.16
N TRP A 29 -22.37 2.86 7.36
CA TRP A 29 -22.40 3.72 8.54
C TRP A 29 -23.55 4.76 8.44
N ARG A 30 -24.42 4.82 9.46
CA ARG A 30 -25.66 5.63 9.40
C ARG A 30 -25.78 6.79 10.40
N GLN A 31 -25.24 6.67 11.62
CA GLN A 31 -25.52 7.63 12.69
C GLN A 31 -24.28 7.93 13.55
N PRO A 32 -23.69 9.14 13.44
CA PRO A 32 -23.85 10.07 12.31
C PRO A 32 -23.33 9.43 11.01
N PRO A 33 -23.69 9.94 9.81
CA PRO A 33 -23.11 9.47 8.57
C PRO A 33 -21.58 9.61 8.55
N TYR A 34 -20.90 8.69 7.88
CA TYR A 34 -19.46 8.75 7.71
C TYR A 34 -19.05 10.01 6.93
N ASP A 35 -18.17 10.80 7.53
CA ASP A 35 -17.57 11.98 6.91
C ASP A 35 -16.09 11.70 6.61
N TRP A 36 -15.75 11.76 5.32
CA TRP A 36 -14.43 11.48 4.75
C TRP A 36 -13.35 12.46 5.20
N ARG A 37 -13.73 13.66 5.65
CA ARG A 37 -12.79 14.68 6.14
C ARG A 37 -12.41 14.41 7.59
N THR A 38 -13.40 14.09 8.42
CA THR A 38 -13.21 13.96 9.88
C THR A 38 -12.81 12.55 10.30
N HIS A 39 -13.40 11.52 9.68
CA HIS A 39 -13.20 10.15 10.08
C HIS A 39 -11.99 9.53 9.38
N ASN A 40 -11.20 8.86 10.20
CA ASN A 40 -10.08 8.07 9.77
C ASN A 40 -10.56 6.79 9.06
N ILE A 41 -9.71 6.20 8.24
CA ILE A 41 -9.86 4.83 7.75
C ILE A 41 -9.88 3.88 8.95
N SER A 42 -9.03 4.09 9.96
CA SER A 42 -9.02 3.27 11.17
C SER A 42 -10.34 3.27 11.94
N ASP A 43 -11.11 4.37 11.90
CA ASP A 43 -12.43 4.43 12.54
C ASP A 43 -13.43 3.43 11.94
N LEU A 44 -13.25 3.05 10.67
CA LEU A 44 -14.05 2.00 10.04
C LEU A 44 -13.78 0.61 10.64
N GLY A 45 -12.66 0.44 11.35
CA GLY A 45 -12.29 -0.79 12.03
C GLY A 45 -12.71 -0.87 13.50
N ASN A 46 -13.18 0.23 14.10
CA ASN A 46 -13.54 0.25 15.53
C ASN A 46 -14.71 -0.69 15.83
N VAL A 47 -14.58 -1.46 16.91
CA VAL A 47 -15.54 -2.51 17.29
C VAL A 47 -16.68 -2.00 18.15
N ALA A 48 -16.46 -0.92 18.90
CA ALA A 48 -17.44 -0.30 19.76
C ALA A 48 -17.92 1.03 19.20
N CYS A 49 -19.15 1.42 19.58
CA CYS A 49 -19.68 2.74 19.30
C CYS A 49 -19.40 3.68 20.48
N GLY A 50 -18.90 4.88 20.22
CA GLY A 50 -18.55 5.85 21.25
C GLY A 50 -17.83 7.08 20.70
N VAL A 51 -17.37 7.96 21.60
CA VAL A 51 -16.46 9.05 21.23
C VAL A 51 -15.04 8.48 21.23
N TRP A 52 -14.42 8.48 20.05
CA TRP A 52 -13.08 7.94 19.84
C TRP A 52 -12.04 9.06 19.68
N ASP A 53 -10.79 8.74 20.01
CA ASP A 53 -9.59 9.60 19.97
C ASP A 53 -9.62 10.73 21.02
N SER A 54 -8.72 10.65 22.00
CA SER A 54 -8.63 11.64 23.09
C SER A 54 -8.07 12.99 22.64
N SER A 55 -7.27 13.01 21.56
CA SER A 55 -6.68 14.22 21.01
C SER A 55 -7.61 14.95 20.04
N ARG A 56 -8.46 14.19 19.33
CA ARG A 56 -9.49 14.70 18.40
C ARG A 56 -10.80 13.92 18.56
N PRO A 57 -11.56 14.20 19.63
CA PRO A 57 -12.77 13.45 19.96
C PRO A 57 -13.80 13.57 18.86
N ARG A 58 -14.26 12.41 18.36
CA ARG A 58 -15.30 12.32 17.34
C ARG A 58 -16.18 11.07 17.55
N PRO A 59 -17.48 11.12 17.22
CA PRO A 59 -18.35 9.96 17.30
C PRO A 59 -17.94 8.90 16.28
N VAL A 60 -17.67 7.68 16.73
CA VAL A 60 -17.35 6.51 15.89
C VAL A 60 -18.33 5.39 16.19
N CYS A 61 -18.89 4.79 15.15
CA CYS A 61 -19.76 3.62 15.25
C CYS A 61 -19.74 2.87 13.91
N SER A 62 -18.85 1.89 13.76
CA SER A 62 -18.67 1.15 12.50
C SER A 62 -19.40 -0.19 12.52
N PRO A 63 -20.65 -0.28 12.02
CA PRO A 63 -21.42 -1.53 12.08
C PRO A 63 -20.82 -2.68 11.24
N TRP A 64 -19.95 -2.35 10.28
CA TRP A 64 -19.33 -3.31 9.37
C TRP A 64 -17.82 -3.42 9.64
N HIS A 65 -17.39 -3.11 10.86
CA HIS A 65 -15.99 -3.24 11.28
C HIS A 65 -15.37 -4.63 10.99
N PRO A 66 -16.09 -5.79 11.05
CA PRO A 66 -15.48 -7.07 10.70
C PRO A 66 -15.08 -7.13 9.22
N LEU A 67 -15.86 -6.52 8.33
CA LEU A 67 -15.55 -6.42 6.90
C LEU A 67 -14.30 -5.55 6.69
N MET A 68 -14.23 -4.38 7.33
CA MET A 68 -13.08 -3.49 7.20
C MET A 68 -11.80 -4.15 7.72
N ASN A 69 -11.85 -4.70 8.94
CA ASN A 69 -10.71 -5.36 9.58
C ASN A 69 -10.24 -6.58 8.75
N GLY A 70 -11.19 -7.38 8.27
CA GLY A 70 -10.92 -8.48 7.35
C GLY A 70 -10.30 -8.01 6.02
N ALA A 71 -10.75 -6.87 5.48
CA ALA A 71 -10.18 -6.28 4.28
C ALA A 71 -8.74 -5.80 4.51
N MET A 72 -8.41 -5.23 5.67
CA MET A 72 -7.01 -4.88 6.00
C MET A 72 -6.13 -6.12 6.04
N ILE A 73 -6.58 -7.17 6.75
CA ILE A 73 -5.84 -8.44 6.88
C ILE A 73 -5.63 -9.06 5.50
N ALA A 74 -6.69 -9.21 4.70
CA ALA A 74 -6.61 -9.79 3.37
C ALA A 74 -5.71 -8.97 2.43
N THR A 75 -5.75 -7.63 2.51
CA THR A 75 -4.86 -6.74 1.76
C THR A 75 -3.41 -7.00 2.13
N GLY A 76 -3.07 -7.02 3.42
CA GLY A 76 -1.71 -7.31 3.89
C GLY A 76 -1.22 -8.68 3.42
N LEU A 77 -2.06 -9.72 3.53
CA LEU A 77 -1.73 -11.07 3.07
C LEU A 77 -1.53 -11.15 1.55
N LEU A 78 -2.34 -10.46 0.76
CA LEU A 78 -2.17 -10.36 -0.70
C LEU A 78 -0.84 -9.70 -1.07
N ILE A 79 -0.46 -8.64 -0.36
CA ILE A 79 0.82 -7.95 -0.61
C ILE A 79 2.00 -8.85 -0.22
N VAL A 80 1.94 -9.53 0.93
CA VAL A 80 2.95 -10.51 1.35
C VAL A 80 3.11 -11.61 0.31
N ALA A 81 2.01 -12.25 -0.09
CA ALA A 81 2.02 -13.28 -1.13
C ALA A 81 2.59 -12.74 -2.44
N GLY A 82 2.13 -11.56 -2.86
CA GLY A 82 2.60 -10.86 -4.05
C GLY A 82 4.11 -10.66 -4.09
N LEU A 83 4.68 -10.12 -3.01
CA LEU A 83 6.11 -9.85 -2.88
C LEU A 83 6.95 -11.12 -2.79
N LEU A 84 6.50 -12.14 -2.06
CA LEU A 84 7.22 -13.40 -1.91
C LEU A 84 7.23 -14.21 -3.22
N LEU A 85 6.08 -14.29 -3.91
CA LEU A 85 5.96 -15.02 -5.18
C LEU A 85 6.70 -14.33 -6.34
N SER A 86 6.97 -13.03 -6.23
CA SER A 86 7.73 -12.23 -7.20
C SER A 86 9.14 -11.85 -6.72
N TRP A 87 9.62 -12.46 -5.62
CA TRP A 87 10.81 -12.00 -4.90
C TRP A 87 12.07 -11.92 -5.76
N SER A 88 12.30 -12.93 -6.61
CA SER A 88 13.46 -13.00 -7.50
C SER A 88 13.27 -12.20 -8.78
N THR A 89 12.03 -12.06 -9.28
CA THR A 89 11.71 -11.33 -10.51
C THR A 89 11.77 -9.82 -10.32
N LEU A 90 11.53 -9.33 -9.10
CA LEU A 90 11.72 -7.92 -8.74
C LEU A 90 13.19 -7.50 -8.77
N GLY A 91 14.13 -8.44 -8.79
CA GLY A 91 15.56 -8.19 -8.95
C GLY A 91 16.41 -8.76 -7.82
N ARG A 92 17.68 -8.37 -7.82
CA ARG A 92 18.71 -8.81 -6.87
C ARG A 92 19.52 -7.60 -6.38
N GLY A 93 20.24 -7.79 -5.27
CA GLY A 93 21.10 -6.78 -4.66
C GLY A 93 20.45 -6.09 -3.46
N ALA A 94 21.28 -5.44 -2.64
CA ALA A 94 20.86 -4.87 -1.35
C ALA A 94 19.74 -3.83 -1.49
N ALA A 95 19.80 -2.96 -2.51
CA ALA A 95 18.78 -1.93 -2.74
C ALA A 95 17.38 -2.54 -2.98
N VAL A 96 17.28 -3.55 -3.86
CA VAL A 96 16.00 -4.23 -4.13
C VAL A 96 15.50 -4.94 -2.88
N ARG A 97 16.40 -5.58 -2.11
CA ARG A 97 16.04 -6.26 -0.86
C ARG A 97 15.55 -5.29 0.21
N ALA A 98 16.13 -4.10 0.31
CA ALA A 98 15.66 -3.06 1.23
C ALA A 98 14.24 -2.62 0.90
N VAL A 99 13.93 -2.37 -0.39
CA VAL A 99 12.56 -2.05 -0.84
C VAL A 99 11.59 -3.17 -0.48
N GLN A 100 11.95 -4.42 -0.78
CA GLN A 100 11.06 -5.55 -0.53
C GLN A 100 10.81 -5.82 0.95
N LEU A 101 11.86 -5.72 1.79
CA LEU A 101 11.73 -5.89 3.23
C LEU A 101 10.88 -4.77 3.84
N ALA A 102 11.11 -3.51 3.44
CA ALA A 102 10.29 -2.39 3.89
C ALA A 102 8.81 -2.54 3.46
N ALA A 103 8.57 -2.98 2.23
CA ALA A 103 7.22 -3.27 1.74
C ALA A 103 6.56 -4.47 2.46
N LEU A 104 7.31 -5.52 2.79
CA LEU A 104 6.82 -6.63 3.62
C LEU A 104 6.46 -6.16 5.03
N THR A 105 7.29 -5.31 5.64
CA THR A 105 7.00 -4.69 6.94
C THR A 105 5.70 -3.90 6.90
N ALA A 106 5.51 -3.09 5.85
CA ALA A 106 4.26 -2.34 5.66
C ALA A 106 3.05 -3.26 5.46
N ALA A 107 3.19 -4.34 4.70
CA ALA A 107 2.15 -5.35 4.54
C ALA A 107 1.78 -6.04 5.87
N GLY A 108 2.78 -6.31 6.71
CA GLY A 108 2.56 -6.77 8.09
C GLY A 108 1.79 -5.76 8.93
N GLY A 109 2.05 -4.46 8.72
CA GLY A 109 1.26 -3.37 9.32
C GLY A 109 -0.23 -3.45 8.99
N TYR A 110 -0.61 -3.73 7.74
CA TYR A 110 -2.03 -3.93 7.39
C TYR A 110 -2.67 -5.09 8.14
N VAL A 111 -1.95 -6.22 8.26
CA VAL A 111 -2.44 -7.37 9.04
C VAL A 111 -2.62 -6.98 10.50
N LEU A 112 -1.61 -6.34 11.08
CA LEU A 112 -1.64 -5.92 12.48
C LEU A 112 -2.77 -4.92 12.77
N ALA A 113 -3.01 -3.95 11.88
CA ALA A 113 -4.09 -2.96 12.02
C ALA A 113 -5.49 -3.59 11.99
N GLY A 114 -5.70 -4.61 11.16
CA GLY A 114 -6.96 -5.33 11.13
C GLY A 114 -7.14 -6.31 12.31
N VAL A 115 -6.05 -6.88 12.83
CA VAL A 115 -6.09 -7.75 14.03
C VAL A 115 -6.30 -6.95 15.31
N HIS A 116 -5.73 -5.74 15.38
CA HIS A 116 -5.82 -4.84 16.54
C HIS A 116 -6.54 -3.54 16.13
N PRO A 117 -7.88 -3.51 16.16
CA PRO A 117 -8.65 -2.29 16.00
C PRO A 117 -8.21 -1.20 16.98
N ALA A 118 -8.30 0.05 16.54
CA ALA A 118 -7.76 1.19 17.29
C ALA A 118 -8.39 1.33 18.68
N ASP A 119 -9.70 1.07 18.80
CA ASP A 119 -10.46 1.12 20.05
C ASP A 119 -10.29 -0.09 20.98
N VAL A 120 -9.62 -1.14 20.51
CA VAL A 120 -9.33 -2.34 21.31
C VAL A 120 -7.90 -2.30 21.85
N ASP A 121 -6.92 -1.99 21.00
CA ASP A 121 -5.52 -1.86 21.39
C ASP A 121 -4.85 -0.75 20.56
N GLU A 122 -4.94 0.48 21.09
CA GLU A 122 -4.43 1.67 20.43
C GLU A 122 -2.91 1.59 20.19
N ASN A 123 -2.14 0.99 21.10
CA ASN A 123 -0.69 0.91 20.97
C ASN A 123 -0.28 0.01 19.81
N LEU A 124 -0.87 -1.18 19.71
CA LEU A 124 -0.60 -2.09 18.59
C LEU A 124 -1.15 -1.55 17.28
N HIS A 125 -2.30 -0.86 17.30
CA HIS A 125 -2.82 -0.19 16.11
C HIS A 125 -1.91 0.96 15.65
N PHE A 126 -1.39 1.75 16.58
CA PHE A 126 -0.46 2.83 16.28
C PHE A 126 0.86 2.29 15.72
N LEU A 127 1.39 1.21 16.30
CA LEU A 127 2.54 0.50 15.73
C LEU A 127 2.23 0.04 14.30
N ALA A 128 1.06 -0.56 14.07
CA ALA A 128 0.63 -0.99 12.75
C ALA A 128 0.61 0.18 11.75
N ALA A 129 0.07 1.33 12.16
CA ALA A 129 0.08 2.57 11.36
C ALA A 129 1.50 3.04 11.04
N LEU A 130 2.44 3.00 12.01
CA LEU A 130 3.85 3.34 11.75
C LEU A 130 4.51 2.40 10.74
N LEU A 131 4.19 1.10 10.77
CA LEU A 131 4.69 0.15 9.78
C LEU A 131 4.14 0.46 8.39
N VAL A 132 2.83 0.71 8.26
CA VAL A 132 2.20 1.04 6.97
C VAL A 132 2.74 2.37 6.44
N PHE A 133 2.72 3.44 7.25
CA PHE A 133 3.06 4.78 6.81
C PHE A 133 4.57 4.96 6.67
N GLY A 134 5.33 4.58 7.69
CA GLY A 134 6.78 4.73 7.73
C GLY A 134 7.48 3.77 6.78
N ALA A 135 7.32 2.47 7.00
CA ALA A 135 8.01 1.47 6.18
C ALA A 135 7.44 1.44 4.75
N GLY A 136 6.13 1.60 4.57
CA GLY A 136 5.50 1.62 3.25
C GLY A 136 5.98 2.80 2.42
N ASN A 137 5.80 4.03 2.89
CA ASN A 137 6.24 5.21 2.12
C ASN A 137 7.78 5.30 2.02
N GLY A 138 8.50 4.79 3.02
CA GLY A 138 9.95 4.60 2.95
C GLY A 138 10.36 3.64 1.83
N ALA A 139 9.64 2.52 1.64
CA ALA A 139 9.89 1.59 0.55
C ALA A 139 9.77 2.27 -0.82
N LEU A 140 8.82 3.20 -0.98
CA LEU A 140 8.62 3.97 -2.22
C LEU A 140 9.79 4.91 -2.48
N LEU A 141 10.29 5.61 -1.46
CA LEU A 141 11.49 6.45 -1.59
C LEU A 141 12.74 5.63 -1.92
N LEU A 142 12.93 4.48 -1.27
CA LEU A 142 13.99 3.54 -1.60
C LEU A 142 13.84 3.02 -3.04
N ALA A 143 12.60 2.76 -3.48
CA ALA A 143 12.30 2.31 -4.83
C ALA A 143 12.58 3.38 -5.90
N ALA A 144 12.69 4.65 -5.50
CA ALA A 144 13.09 5.75 -6.35
C ALA A 144 14.62 5.93 -6.48
N LEU A 145 15.42 5.19 -5.74
CA LEU A 145 16.87 5.21 -5.90
C LEU A 145 17.32 4.40 -7.13
N PRO A 146 18.47 4.74 -7.75
CA PRO A 146 19.01 3.97 -8.87
C PRO A 146 19.27 2.51 -8.45
N GLN A 147 18.66 1.55 -9.16
CA GLN A 147 18.84 0.13 -8.89
C GLN A 147 18.61 -0.73 -10.13
N ARG A 148 19.28 -1.89 -10.18
CA ARG A 148 19.19 -2.84 -11.29
C ARG A 148 17.96 -3.75 -11.12
N SER A 149 16.79 -3.23 -11.44
CA SER A 149 15.52 -3.97 -11.48
C SER A 149 14.78 -3.65 -12.77
N ALA A 150 14.34 -4.69 -13.49
CA ALA A 150 13.55 -4.55 -14.71
C ALA A 150 12.10 -4.10 -14.44
N VAL A 151 11.65 -4.16 -13.18
CA VAL A 151 10.29 -3.82 -12.75
C VAL A 151 10.28 -2.51 -11.96
N ILE A 152 11.14 -2.40 -10.94
CA ILE A 152 11.17 -1.22 -10.05
C ILE A 152 11.85 -0.03 -10.73
N GLY A 153 12.91 -0.28 -11.50
CA GLY A 153 13.71 0.76 -12.15
C GLY A 153 12.90 1.67 -13.11
N PRO A 154 12.10 1.11 -14.03
CA PRO A 154 11.24 1.91 -14.91
C PRO A 154 10.23 2.79 -14.18
N ALA A 155 9.76 2.35 -13.00
CA ALA A 155 8.78 3.08 -12.18
C ALA A 155 9.39 4.19 -11.29
N ARG A 156 10.70 4.48 -11.41
CA ARG A 156 11.44 5.38 -10.50
C ARG A 156 10.75 6.71 -10.21
N ARG A 157 10.26 7.40 -11.26
CA ARG A 157 9.59 8.72 -11.10
C ARG A 157 8.26 8.58 -10.37
N VAL A 158 7.50 7.53 -10.68
CA VAL A 158 6.23 7.22 -10.01
C VAL A 158 6.49 6.88 -8.54
N ASN A 159 7.49 6.05 -8.25
CA ASN A 159 7.91 5.72 -6.88
C ASN A 159 8.27 6.97 -6.08
N LEU A 160 9.00 7.92 -6.68
CA LEU A 160 9.35 9.18 -6.03
C LEU A 160 8.12 10.02 -5.71
N LEU A 161 7.22 10.20 -6.68
CA LEU A 161 6.00 10.99 -6.49
C LEU A 161 5.10 10.37 -5.41
N LEU A 162 4.86 9.07 -5.49
CA LEU A 162 4.07 8.35 -4.49
C LEU A 162 4.74 8.41 -3.11
N GLY A 163 6.06 8.21 -3.03
CA GLY A 163 6.80 8.23 -1.77
C GLY A 163 6.78 9.61 -1.12
N LEU A 164 7.01 10.68 -1.87
CA LEU A 164 6.93 12.06 -1.36
C LEU A 164 5.50 12.40 -0.92
N THR A 165 4.50 12.01 -1.71
CA THR A 165 3.08 12.21 -1.36
C THR A 165 2.72 11.48 -0.07
N GLY A 166 3.14 10.22 0.06
CA GLY A 166 2.87 9.40 1.24
C GLY A 166 3.60 9.90 2.48
N VAL A 167 4.86 10.32 2.36
CA VAL A 167 5.59 10.94 3.48
C VAL A 167 4.95 12.25 3.89
N ALA A 168 4.56 13.12 2.95
CA ALA A 168 3.84 14.34 3.26
C ALA A 168 2.51 14.05 3.99
N GLY A 169 1.71 13.11 3.47
CA GLY A 169 0.47 12.67 4.12
C GLY A 169 0.71 12.12 5.52
N THR A 170 1.77 11.33 5.70
CA THR A 170 2.16 10.76 7.01
C THR A 170 2.47 11.87 8.01
N LEU A 171 3.30 12.84 7.63
CA LEU A 171 3.69 13.95 8.51
C LEU A 171 2.49 14.84 8.85
N LEU A 172 1.63 15.14 7.86
CA LEU A 172 0.42 15.93 8.07
C LEU A 172 -0.59 15.20 8.97
N PHE A 173 -0.78 13.89 8.77
CA PHE A 173 -1.69 13.08 9.59
C PHE A 173 -1.20 12.98 11.05
N LEU A 174 0.07 12.62 11.26
CA LEU A 174 0.65 12.51 12.60
C LEU A 174 0.72 13.86 13.31
N GLY A 175 0.98 14.94 12.56
CA GLY A 175 0.95 16.31 13.07
C GLY A 175 -0.45 16.89 13.22
N GLN A 176 -1.50 16.15 12.84
CA GLN A 176 -2.89 16.61 12.83
C GLN A 176 -3.12 17.92 12.04
N VAL A 177 -2.32 18.14 11.00
CA VAL A 177 -2.37 19.33 10.14
C VAL A 177 -3.36 19.10 9.01
N ASP A 178 -4.43 19.89 8.98
CA ASP A 178 -5.43 19.87 7.90
C ASP A 178 -5.09 20.91 6.81
N LEU A 179 -5.01 20.46 5.55
CA LEU A 179 -4.85 21.31 4.36
C LEU A 179 -6.18 21.73 3.71
N GLY A 180 -7.30 21.57 4.41
CA GLY A 180 -8.64 21.95 3.96
C GLY A 180 -9.52 20.78 3.53
N PHE A 181 -9.09 19.52 3.68
CA PHE A 181 -9.89 18.33 3.39
C PHE A 181 -9.93 17.30 4.53
N GLY A 182 -9.54 17.74 5.73
CA GLY A 182 -9.64 17.03 6.99
C GLY A 182 -8.50 16.06 7.28
N VAL A 183 -8.31 15.75 8.57
CA VAL A 183 -7.27 14.81 9.03
C VAL A 183 -7.53 13.39 8.53
N GLY A 184 -8.80 12.96 8.42
CA GLY A 184 -9.15 11.70 7.77
C GLY A 184 -8.74 11.69 6.28
N GLY A 185 -8.75 12.85 5.64
CA GLY A 185 -8.16 13.06 4.33
C GLY A 185 -6.65 12.84 4.31
N MET A 186 -5.92 13.39 5.29
CA MET A 186 -4.46 13.22 5.38
C MET A 186 -4.05 11.76 5.58
N GLU A 187 -4.81 10.99 6.36
CA GLU A 187 -4.55 9.56 6.51
C GLU A 187 -4.64 8.81 5.19
N ARG A 188 -5.63 9.15 4.34
CA ARG A 188 -5.76 8.56 2.99
C ARG A 188 -4.57 8.90 2.13
N VAL A 189 -4.07 10.13 2.22
CA VAL A 189 -2.83 10.56 1.53
C VAL A 189 -1.62 9.80 2.07
N ALA A 190 -1.58 9.44 3.36
CA ALA A 190 -0.52 8.62 3.95
C ALA A 190 -0.58 7.14 3.51
N VAL A 191 -1.79 6.59 3.35
CA VAL A 191 -2.06 5.16 3.10
C VAL A 191 -2.02 4.78 1.62
N LEU A 192 -2.76 5.54 0.79
CA LEU A 192 -3.05 5.16 -0.60
C LEU A 192 -1.82 5.07 -1.50
N PRO A 193 -0.76 5.89 -1.36
CA PRO A 193 0.40 5.80 -2.24
C PRO A 193 1.07 4.42 -2.23
N PHE A 194 1.16 3.77 -1.07
CA PHE A 194 1.70 2.41 -0.98
C PHE A 194 0.82 1.39 -1.71
N LEU A 195 -0.50 1.48 -1.60
CA LEU A 195 -1.43 0.60 -2.34
C LEU A 195 -1.39 0.86 -3.85
N LEU A 196 -1.30 2.12 -4.28
CA LEU A 196 -1.11 2.45 -5.69
C LEU A 196 0.21 1.88 -6.22
N TRP A 197 1.26 1.88 -5.40
CA TRP A 197 2.53 1.26 -5.76
C TRP A 197 2.40 -0.26 -5.97
N THR A 198 1.56 -0.99 -5.23
CA THR A 198 1.34 -2.43 -5.48
C THR A 198 0.73 -2.66 -6.86
N VAL A 199 -0.16 -1.77 -7.32
CA VAL A 199 -0.74 -1.82 -8.67
C VAL A 199 0.34 -1.57 -9.74
N VAL A 200 1.20 -0.57 -9.53
CA VAL A 200 2.31 -0.24 -10.45
C VAL A 200 3.26 -1.43 -10.60
N ILE A 201 3.70 -2.02 -9.49
CA ILE A 201 4.61 -3.18 -9.49
C ILE A 201 3.92 -4.43 -10.03
N GLY A 202 2.68 -4.69 -9.63
CA GLY A 202 1.87 -5.80 -10.13
C GLY A 202 1.72 -5.74 -11.65
N SER A 203 1.48 -4.54 -12.20
CA SER A 203 1.39 -4.31 -13.66
C SER A 203 2.72 -4.58 -14.36
N GLY A 204 3.85 -4.15 -13.77
CA GLY A 204 5.18 -4.38 -14.32
C GLY A 204 5.64 -5.85 -14.29
N LEU A 205 4.99 -6.70 -13.49
CA LEU A 205 5.21 -8.15 -13.44
C LEU A 205 4.31 -8.94 -14.41
N GLY A 206 3.32 -8.30 -15.01
CA GLY A 206 2.38 -8.93 -15.94
C GLY A 206 3.04 -9.37 -17.26
N PRO A 207 2.34 -10.17 -18.08
CA PRO A 207 2.82 -10.51 -19.41
C PRO A 207 2.99 -9.24 -20.26
N ARG A 208 4.19 -9.02 -20.80
CA ARG A 208 4.40 -7.97 -21.81
C ARG A 208 3.74 -8.40 -23.14
N PRO A 209 3.08 -7.48 -23.87
CA PRO A 209 2.61 -7.76 -25.22
C PRO A 209 3.78 -8.20 -26.12
N GLU A 210 3.54 -9.22 -26.94
CA GLU A 210 4.52 -9.86 -27.83
C GLU A 210 5.21 -8.89 -28.81
N ALA A 211 4.58 -7.74 -29.08
CA ALA A 211 5.10 -6.66 -29.92
C ALA A 211 6.38 -5.98 -29.38
N GLU A 212 6.66 -6.05 -28.08
CA GLU A 212 7.89 -5.47 -27.49
C GLU A 212 9.06 -6.46 -27.51
N GLN A 213 8.79 -7.75 -27.77
CA GLN A 213 9.79 -8.83 -27.77
C GLN A 213 10.50 -8.97 -29.13
N THR A 214 9.83 -8.59 -30.22
CA THR A 214 10.36 -8.56 -31.60
C THR A 214 11.09 -7.26 -31.95
N ALA A 215 11.00 -6.21 -31.12
CA ALA A 215 11.66 -4.93 -31.34
C ALA A 215 13.12 -4.86 -30.83
N ARG A 216 13.67 -5.94 -30.26
CA ARG A 216 15.10 -6.03 -29.98
C ARG A 216 15.80 -6.38 -31.32
N PRO A 217 16.57 -5.48 -31.93
CA PRO A 217 17.31 -5.83 -33.13
C PRO A 217 18.32 -6.89 -32.74
N ASP A 218 18.27 -8.04 -33.42
CA ASP A 218 19.36 -9.00 -33.41
C ASP A 218 20.65 -8.23 -33.75
N ALA A 219 21.58 -8.17 -32.78
CA ALA A 219 22.89 -7.59 -33.02
C ALA A 219 23.52 -8.35 -34.21
N PRO A 220 24.02 -7.66 -35.25
CA PRO A 220 24.61 -8.37 -36.38
C PRO A 220 25.82 -9.15 -35.89
N ALA A 221 25.85 -10.45 -36.20
CA ALA A 221 27.03 -11.28 -36.02
C ALA A 221 28.20 -10.62 -36.74
N THR A 222 29.18 -10.13 -35.98
CA THR A 222 30.47 -9.71 -36.49
C THR A 222 31.15 -10.92 -37.11
N ARG A 223 30.98 -11.09 -38.43
CA ARG A 223 31.81 -12.01 -39.21
C ARG A 223 33.25 -11.52 -39.11
N SER A 224 34.11 -12.31 -38.49
CA SER A 224 35.55 -12.22 -38.70
C SER A 224 35.82 -12.40 -40.20
N ARG A 225 36.60 -11.48 -40.77
CA ARG A 225 37.34 -11.72 -42.00
C ARG A 225 38.82 -11.61 -41.67
N HIS A 226 39.55 -12.53 -42.29
CA HIS A 226 40.98 -12.79 -42.24
C HIS A 226 41.86 -11.56 -42.41
#